data_AF-A0A9E6EYE8-F1
#
_entry.id   AF-A0A9E6EYE8-F1
#
_cell.length_a   1.000
_cell.length_b   1.000
_cell.length_c   1.000
_cell.angle_alpha   90.00
_cell.angle_beta   90.00
_cell.angle_gamma   90.00
#
_symmetry.space_group_name_H-M   'P 1'
#
loop_
_entity.id
_entity.type
_entity.pdbx_description
1 polymer ?
#
loop_
_entity_poly.entity_id
_entity_poly.type
_entity_poly.pdbx_seq_one_letter_code
_entity_poly.pdbx_strand_id
1 'polypeptide(L)' 'MILKFWCISCKKIFENEGNKKEWIDVIYGPCMKYIAECPECKTECNEYREPSYQKKSSQTPQMGCAGHCNNCEYSH' A
#
# COMPACT_ATOMS: atom_id res chain seq x y z
N MET A 1 18.54 14.45 1.36
CA MET A 1 17.40 14.02 2.21
C MET A 1 17.43 12.51 2.20
N ILE A 2 17.53 11.86 3.34
CA ILE A 2 17.70 10.40 3.42
C ILE A 2 16.32 9.75 3.53
N LEU A 3 16.02 8.80 2.63
CA LEU A 3 14.78 8.03 2.58
C LEU A 3 15.06 6.56 2.95
N LYS A 4 14.03 5.86 3.44
CA LYS A 4 14.09 4.44 3.76
C LYS A 4 13.60 3.61 2.57
N PHE A 5 14.29 2.53 2.26
CA PHE A 5 13.97 1.60 1.17
C PHE A 5 13.93 0.17 1.70
N TRP A 6 12.96 -0.61 1.25
CA TRP A 6 12.85 -2.02 1.61
C TRP A 6 13.43 -2.88 0.48
N CYS A 7 14.49 -3.62 0.79
CA CYS A 7 15.04 -4.60 -0.12
C CYS A 7 14.34 -5.94 0.07
N ILE A 8 13.64 -6.42 -0.96
CA ILE A 8 12.97 -7.73 -0.94
C ILE A 8 14.00 -8.86 -0.92
N SER A 9 15.10 -8.71 -1.65
CA SER A 9 16.18 -9.71 -1.75
C SER A 9 16.91 -9.89 -0.42
N CYS A 10 17.28 -8.79 0.24
CA CYS A 10 17.98 -8.80 1.52
C CYS A 10 17.04 -8.90 2.73
N LYS A 11 15.73 -8.65 2.53
CA LYS A 11 14.71 -8.51 3.59
C LYS A 11 15.10 -7.51 4.68
N LYS A 12 15.69 -6.38 4.27
CA LYS A 12 16.18 -5.33 5.17
C LYS A 12 15.70 -3.97 4.70
N ILE A 13 15.49 -3.08 5.68
CA ILE A 13 15.33 -1.64 5.44
C ILE A 13 16.72 -1.02 5.41
N PHE A 14 16.99 -0.18 4.41
CA PHE A 14 18.20 0.61 4.33
C PHE A 14 17.87 2.07 4.03
N GLU A 15 18.80 2.95 4.36
CA GLU A 15 18.69 4.38 4.18
C GLU A 15 19.55 4.81 2.99
N ASN A 16 18.96 5.55 2.05
CA ASN A 16 19.66 6.04 0.87
C ASN A 16 19.05 7.38 0.42
N GLU A 17 19.76 8.16 -0.40
CA GLU A 17 19.24 9.43 -0.90
C GLU A 17 18.09 9.23 -1.89
N GLY A 18 18.06 8.09 -2.59
CA GLY A 18 16.99 7.72 -3.50
C GLY A 18 16.98 8.55 -4.79
N ASN A 19 16.79 7.89 -5.91
CA ASN A 19 16.59 8.53 -7.21
C ASN A 19 15.10 8.76 -7.45
N LYS A 20 14.72 10.01 -7.70
CA LYS A 20 13.36 10.36 -8.12
C LYS A 20 13.16 9.91 -9.56
N LYS A 21 12.21 9.01 -9.79
CA LYS A 21 11.79 8.56 -11.12
C LYS A 21 10.40 9.10 -11.39
N GLU A 22 10.27 9.86 -12.47
CA GLU A 22 9.03 10.50 -12.90
C GLU A 22 8.58 9.84 -14.20
N TRP A 23 7.28 9.59 -14.33
CA TRP A 23 6.68 9.07 -15.56
C TRP A 23 5.26 9.60 -15.71
N ILE A 24 4.75 9.60 -16.94
CA ILE A 24 3.38 10.01 -17.23
C ILE A 24 2.58 8.74 -17.48
N ASP A 25 1.64 8.45 -16.59
CA ASP A 25 0.67 7.39 -16.77
C ASP A 25 -0.54 7.92 -17.56
N VAL A 26 -1.02 7.16 -18.52
CA VAL A 26 -2.15 7.57 -19.37
C VAL A 26 -3.48 7.63 -18.62
N ILE A 27 -3.60 6.92 -17.49
CA ILE A 27 -4.81 6.89 -16.67
C ILE A 27 -4.71 7.89 -15.52
N TYR A 28 -3.56 7.93 -14.84
CA TYR A 28 -3.38 8.70 -13.60
C TYR A 28 -2.64 10.03 -13.79
N GLY A 29 -2.08 10.29 -14.97
CA GLY A 29 -1.32 11.50 -15.27
C GLY A 29 0.12 11.45 -14.72
N PRO A 30 0.71 12.62 -14.35
CA PRO A 30 2.10 12.69 -13.92
C PRO A 30 2.29 11.96 -12.58
N CYS A 31 3.08 10.90 -12.61
CA CYS A 31 3.43 10.06 -11.47
C CYS A 31 4.91 10.20 -11.11
N MET A 32 5.21 10.02 -9.82
CA MET A 32 6.58 10.01 -9.32
C MET A 32 6.77 8.94 -8.24
N LYS A 33 7.96 8.32 -8.20
CA LYS A 33 8.39 7.42 -7.14
C LYS A 33 9.87 7.61 -6.84
N TYR A 34 10.25 7.32 -5.61
CA TYR A 34 11.64 7.21 -5.22
C TYR A 34 12.08 5.74 -5.30
N ILE A 35 13.20 5.51 -5.97
CA ILE A 35 13.86 4.20 -6.08
C ILE A 35 15.29 4.30 -5.57
N ALA A 36 15.82 3.25 -4.96
CA ALA A 36 17.24 3.17 -4.61
C ALA A 36 17.79 1.78 -4.89
N GLU A 37 19.07 1.73 -5.25
CA GLU A 37 19.78 0.46 -5.39
C GLU A 37 20.27 -0.02 -4.03
N CYS A 38 20.03 -1.30 -3.73
CA CYS A 38 20.55 -1.91 -2.52
C CYS A 38 22.07 -2.14 -2.65
N PRO A 39 22.89 -1.71 -1.66
CA PRO A 39 24.35 -1.88 -1.73
C PRO A 39 24.79 -3.35 -1.68
N GLU A 40 23.97 -4.25 -1.12
CA GLU A 40 24.31 -5.67 -0.98
C GLU A 40 23.98 -6.47 -2.25
N CYS A 41 22.83 -6.21 -2.89
CA CYS A 41 22.31 -7.03 -3.99
C CYS A 41 22.11 -6.27 -5.31
N LYS A 42 22.39 -4.97 -5.36
CA LYS A 42 22.23 -4.10 -6.54
C LYS A 42 20.86 -4.18 -7.20
N THR A 43 19.83 -4.52 -6.43
CA THR A 43 18.45 -4.59 -6.90
C THR A 43 17.77 -3.24 -6.67
N GLU A 44 16.98 -2.79 -7.64
CA GLU A 44 16.11 -1.61 -7.48
C GLU A 44 15.06 -1.88 -6.39
N CYS A 45 15.11 -1.08 -5.32
CA CYS A 45 14.21 -1.14 -4.19
C CYS A 45 13.32 0.11 -4.19
N ASN A 46 12.05 -0.07 -3.83
CA ASN A 46 11.10 1.04 -3.72
C ASN A 46 11.14 1.65 -2.32
N GLU A 47 10.74 2.92 -2.22
CA GLU A 47 10.58 3.62 -0.94
C GLU A 47 9.73 2.79 0.03
N TYR A 48 10.27 2.55 1.23
CA TYR A 48 9.55 1.92 2.30
C TYR A 48 8.63 2.96 2.95
N ARG A 49 7.33 2.79 2.74
CA ARG A 49 6.29 3.53 3.47
C ARG A 49 5.78 2.66 4.59
N GLU A 50 5.84 3.18 5.81
CA GLU A 50 5.18 2.53 6.93
C GLU A 50 3.68 2.43 6.61
N PRO A 51 3.08 1.24 6.69
CA PRO A 51 1.63 1.14 6.61
C PRO A 51 1.08 1.92 7.79
N SER A 52 0.53 3.11 7.52
CA SER A 52 -0.25 3.81 8.52
C SER A 52 -1.40 2.89 8.87
N TYR A 53 -1.40 2.38 10.10
CA TYR A 53 -2.49 1.58 10.64
C TYR A 53 -3.71 2.49 10.76
N GLN A 54 -4.37 2.75 9.64
CA GLN A 54 -5.69 3.36 9.64
C GLN A 54 -6.60 2.30 10.21
N LYS A 55 -6.94 2.44 11.50
CA LYS A 55 -8.11 1.80 12.08
C LYS A 55 -9.24 2.05 11.09
N LYS A 56 -9.71 1.00 10.42
CA LYS A 56 -10.89 1.04 9.56
C LYS A 56 -12.04 1.50 10.45
N SER A 57 -12.34 2.79 10.45
CA SER A 57 -13.58 3.30 11.01
C SER A 57 -14.69 2.78 10.10
N SER A 58 -15.53 1.94 10.68
CA SER A 58 -16.72 1.34 10.11
C SER A 58 -17.46 2.29 9.17
N GLN A 59 -17.43 1.99 7.87
CA GLN A 59 -18.57 2.30 7.02
C GLN A 59 -19.27 0.97 6.76
N THR A 60 -20.36 0.81 7.50
CA THR A 60 -21.45 -0.15 7.31
C THR A 60 -21.67 -0.47 5.83
N PRO A 61 -21.79 -1.75 5.43
CA PRO A 61 -22.40 -2.07 4.15
C PRO A 61 -23.86 -1.62 4.22
N GLN A 62 -24.18 -0.52 3.54
CA GLN A 62 -25.55 -0.09 3.32
C GLN A 62 -26.16 -1.10 2.33
N MET A 63 -26.70 -2.17 2.91
CA MET A 63 -27.30 -3.31 2.21
C MET A 63 -28.61 -2.85 1.59
N GLY A 64 -28.51 -2.21 0.42
CA GLY A 64 -29.65 -1.88 -0.44
C GLY A 64 -30.04 -3.09 -1.27
N CYS A 65 -30.71 -4.07 -0.64
CA CYS A 65 -31.37 -5.17 -1.34
C CYS A 65 -32.73 -5.42 -0.68
N ALA A 66 -33.79 -5.22 -1.44
CA ALA A 66 -35.19 -5.41 -1.08
C ALA A 66 -35.48 -6.83 -0.58
N GLY A 67 -36.33 -6.96 0.45
CA GLY A 67 -36.78 -8.27 0.90
C GLY A 67 -37.58 -8.21 2.19
N HIS A 68 -38.88 -8.13 2.05
CA HIS A 68 -39.88 -8.27 3.11
C HIS A 68 -40.03 -9.75 3.50
N CYS A 69 -39.46 -10.25 4.61
CA CYS A 69 -40.03 -11.40 5.36
C CYS A 69 -39.29 -11.73 6.68
N ASN A 70 -40.03 -11.50 7.78
CA ASN A 70 -40.21 -12.26 9.03
C ASN A 70 -39.14 -13.26 9.52
N ASN A 71 -38.70 -13.00 10.76
CA ASN A 71 -38.62 -13.95 11.88
C ASN A 71 -38.49 -15.44 11.52
N CYS A 72 -37.30 -16.01 11.72
CA CYS A 72 -37.16 -17.38 12.21
C CYS A 72 -36.04 -17.44 13.25
N GLU A 73 -36.51 -17.45 14.48
CA GLU A 73 -35.86 -17.89 15.70
C GLU A 73 -35.20 -19.27 15.57
N TYR A 74 -34.15 -19.43 16.37
CA TYR A 74 -33.79 -20.60 17.17
C TYR A 74 -32.65 -21.54 16.72
N SER A 75 -31.83 -21.78 17.75
CA SER A 75 -30.65 -22.61 17.90
C SER A 75 -30.92 -24.13 17.85
N HIS A 76 -29.79 -24.85 17.79
CA HIS A 76 -29.53 -26.27 18.03
C HIS A 76 -29.71 -27.23 16.85
#